data_AF-A0A7C7VIV7-F1
#
_entry.id   AF-A0A7C7VIV7-F1
#
_cell.length_a   1.000
_cell.length_b   1.000
_cell.length_c   1.000
_cell.angle_alpha   90.00
_cell.angle_beta   90.00
_cell.angle_gamma   90.00
#
_symmetry.space_group_name_H-M   'P 1'
#
loop_
_entity.id
_entity.type
_entity.pdbx_description
1 polymer ?
#
loop_
_entity_poly.entity_id
_entity_poly.type
_entity_poly.pdbx_seq_one_letter_code
_entity_poly.pdbx_strand_id
1 'polypeptide(L)' 'LGLAIVQSAVATCGGRIWVESEEGTGSTFSFTLPIQR' A
#
# COMPACT_ATOMS: atom_id res chain seq x y z
N LEU A 1 -0.16 -8.98 10.43
CA LEU A 1 -1.44 -9.35 9.80
C LEU A 1 -2.04 -8.21 8.98
N GLY A 2 -2.18 -6.99 9.53
CA GLY A 2 -2.84 -5.86 8.84
C GLY A 2 -2.30 -5.53 7.45
N LEU A 3 -0.97 -5.39 7.28
CA LEU A 3 -0.39 -5.04 5.98
C LEU A 3 -0.63 -6.09 4.89
N ALA A 4 -0.64 -7.38 5.25
CA ALA A 4 -0.95 -8.46 4.31
C ALA A 4 -2.42 -8.39 3.85
N ILE A 5 -3.34 -8.05 4.76
CA ILE A 5 -4.76 -7.84 4.42
C ILE A 5 -4.89 -6.64 3.46
N VAL A 6 -4.23 -5.52 3.78
CA VAL A 6 -4.24 -4.32 2.93
C VAL A 6 -3.64 -4.61 1.56
N GLN A 7 -2.53 -5.34 1.50
CA GLN A 7 -1.90 -5.71 0.23
C GLN A 7 -2.83 -6.55 -0.64
N SER A 8 -3.50 -7.56 -0.08
CA SER A 8 -4.49 -8.36 -0.81
C SER A 8 -5.68 -7.53 -1.29
N ALA A 9 -6.18 -6.60 -0.45
CA ALA A 9 -7.28 -5.71 -0.82
C ALA A 9 -6.90 -4.77 -1.97
N VAL A 10 -5.76 -4.10 -1.86
CA VAL A 10 -5.24 -3.18 -2.90
C VAL A 10 -4.99 -3.93 -4.21
N ALA A 11 -4.43 -5.15 -4.16
CA ALA A 11 -4.23 -5.98 -5.35
C ALA A 11 -5.56 -6.38 -6.02
N THR A 12 -6.58 -6.72 -5.23
CA THR A 12 -7.92 -7.06 -5.74
C THR A 12 -8.58 -5.87 -6.44
N CYS A 13 -8.31 -4.65 -5.98
CA CYS A 13 -8.77 -3.42 -6.63
C CYS A 13 -7.92 -3.00 -7.84
N GLY A 14 -6.95 -3.80 -8.28
CA GLY A 14 -6.04 -3.47 -9.39
C GLY A 14 -5.03 -2.36 -9.05
N GLY A 15 -4.83 -2.11 -7.77
CA GLY A 15 -3.92 -1.10 -7.26
C GLY A 15 -2.52 -1.61 -6.97
N ARG A 16 -1.69 -0.71 -6.43
CA ARG A 16 -0.33 -1.02 -5.94
C ARG A 16 -0.12 -0.40 -4.57
N ILE A 17 0.60 -1.11 -3.69
CA ILE A 17 1.03 -0.64 -2.37
C ILE A 17 2.55 -0.79 -2.23
N TRP A 18 3.21 0.15 -1.56
CA TRP A 18 4.64 0.10 -1.23
C TRP A 18 4.91 0.86 0.08
N VAL A 19 6.16 0.76 0.55
CA VAL A 19 6.62 1.43 1.77
C VAL A 19 7.95 2.11 1.51
N GLU A 20 8.09 3.32 2.05
CA GLU A 20 9.35 4.05 2.15
C GLU A 20 9.69 4.11 3.65
N SER A 21 10.89 3.67 4.02
CA SER A 21 11.29 3.63 5.43
C SER A 21 12.72 4.11 5.59
N GLU A 22 12.91 4.96 6.59
CA GLU A 22 14.21 5.46 6.99
C GLU A 22 14.39 5.19 8.50
N GLU A 23 15.51 4.56 8.85
CA GLU A 23 15.81 4.21 10.24
C GLU A 23 15.91 5.47 11.10
N GLY A 24 15.24 5.48 12.26
CA GLY A 24 15.18 6.64 13.15
C GLY A 24 14.19 7.75 12.74
N THR A 25 13.71 7.77 11.49
CA THR A 25 12.72 8.74 10.99
C THR A 25 11.32 8.15 10.92
N GLY A 26 11.21 6.87 10.58
CA GLY A 26 9.94 6.12 10.51
C GLY A 26 9.65 5.53 9.14
N SER A 27 8.38 5.20 8.90
CA SER A 27 7.93 4.57 7.66
C SER A 27 6.67 5.24 7.12
N THR A 28 6.61 5.43 5.80
CA THR A 28 5.46 5.91 5.05
C THR A 28 4.93 4.80 4.16
N PHE A 29 3.65 4.45 4.34
CA PHE A 29 2.96 3.44 3.54
C PHE A 29 2.05 4.13 2.53
N SER A 30 2.25 3.84 1.25
CA SER A 30 1.58 4.51 0.15
C SER A 30 0.89 3.47 -0.75
N PHE A 31 -0.28 3.83 -1.29
CA PHE A 31 -0.98 2.99 -2.25
C PHE A 31 -1.66 3.82 -3.34
N THR A 32 -1.96 3.17 -4.45
CA THR A 32 -2.70 3.74 -5.59
C THR A 32 -3.81 2.79 -6.00
N LEU A 33 -4.92 3.36 -6.45
CA LEU A 33 -6.04 2.62 -7.03
C LEU A 33 -6.38 3.24 -8.39
N PRO A 34 -6.73 2.42 -9.40
CA PRO A 34 -7.25 2.94 -10.65
C PRO A 34 -8.60 3.65 -10.41
N ILE A 35 -8.74 4.87 -10.92
CA ILE A 35 -10.02 5.57 -10.93
C ILE A 35 -10.78 5.08 -12.17
N GLN A 36 -11.95 4.48 -11.98
CA GLN A 36 -12.82 4.03 -13.08
C GLN A 36 -13.23 5.22 -13.97
N ARG A 37 -13.37 4.98 -15.27
CA ARG A 37 -14.17 5.82 -16.18
C ARG A 37 -15.61 5.34 -16.20
#